data_AF-A0A1B9EA57-F1
#
_entry.id   AF-A0A1B9EA57-F1
#
_cell.length_a   1.000
_cell.length_b   1.000
_cell.length_c   1.000
_cell.angle_alpha   90.00
_cell.angle_beta   90.00
_cell.angle_gamma   90.00
#
_symmetry.space_group_name_H-M   'P 1'
#
loop_
_entity.id
_entity.type
_entity.pdbx_description
1 polymer ?
#
loop_
_entity_poly.entity_id
_entity_poly.type
_entity_poly.pdbx_seq_one_letter_code
_entity_poly.pdbx_strand_id
1 'polypeptide(L)'
;MEIFKKTGVKESGIIPVTKGVSTLILALEKEYKDLTTETIRVEIERANGTNFEITKGLMSLKDFLLATTYGEDALVSDLPRGFGLVATCEIALNGAIHLFEKDVIKVELKGLDETKKYQINGIEEPLTTTQIFSFEHKSMGSEDTNKDFNVEGYDILVLDKDDSIEEINYSFDNGKIVKYSLFELEVLSKSIDPVAYVKSNNSIQSSFPDKIQLPLIAVVNVNIRKTQGKTINLILRNHI
;
A
#
# COMPACT_ATOMS: atom_id res chain seq x y z
N MET A 1 -13.90 -13.64 -6.61
CA MET A 1 -13.28 -14.94 -6.99
C MET A 1 -12.17 -15.26 -5.99
N GLU A 2 -12.18 -16.41 -5.31
CA GLU A 2 -11.04 -16.83 -4.46
C GLU A 2 -9.86 -17.21 -5.35
N ILE A 3 -8.68 -16.62 -5.12
CA ILE A 3 -7.45 -16.93 -5.88
C ILE A 3 -6.40 -17.64 -5.01
N PHE A 4 -6.48 -17.46 -3.70
CA PHE A 4 -5.57 -18.11 -2.75
C PHE A 4 -6.22 -18.21 -1.37
N LYS A 5 -6.04 -19.35 -0.70
CA LYS A 5 -6.41 -19.54 0.71
C LYS A 5 -5.57 -20.63 1.35
N LYS A 6 -4.68 -20.27 2.27
CA LYS A 6 -3.83 -21.24 2.98
C LYS A 6 -3.52 -20.81 4.42
N THR A 7 -3.15 -21.82 5.20
CA THR A 7 -2.48 -21.76 6.50
C THR A 7 -1.26 -22.68 6.41
N GLY A 8 -0.24 -22.52 7.27
CA GLY A 8 0.91 -23.43 7.31
C GLY A 8 1.98 -23.15 6.26
N VAL A 9 2.06 -21.92 5.73
CA VAL A 9 3.02 -21.55 4.69
C VAL A 9 3.75 -20.26 5.03
N LYS A 10 5.03 -20.14 4.66
CA LYS A 10 5.83 -18.88 4.74
C LYS A 10 5.76 -18.04 3.47
N GLU A 11 5.33 -18.65 2.37
CA GLU A 11 5.20 -18.03 1.06
C GLU A 11 4.04 -18.68 0.30
N SER A 12 3.37 -17.90 -0.55
CA SER A 12 2.29 -18.42 -1.39
C SER A 12 2.80 -19.16 -2.63
N GLY A 13 4.05 -18.92 -3.03
CA GLY A 13 4.49 -19.08 -4.41
C GLY A 13 3.82 -18.04 -5.33
N ILE A 14 4.07 -18.15 -6.63
CA ILE A 14 3.38 -17.30 -7.63
C ILE A 14 1.97 -17.83 -7.84
N ILE A 15 0.97 -16.99 -7.57
CA ILE A 15 -0.45 -17.27 -7.80
C ILE A 15 -0.83 -16.64 -9.15
N PRO A 16 -1.07 -17.44 -10.21
CA PRO A 16 -1.50 -16.91 -11.49
C PRO A 16 -3.01 -16.60 -11.47
N VAL A 17 -3.37 -15.41 -11.93
CA VAL A 17 -4.76 -14.97 -12.11
C VAL A 17 -4.98 -14.65 -13.59
N THR A 18 -5.74 -15.52 -14.25
CA THR A 18 -5.97 -15.48 -15.70
C THR A 18 -7.23 -14.70 -16.10
N LYS A 19 -7.93 -14.14 -15.11
CA LYS A 19 -9.07 -13.25 -15.31
C LYS A 19 -8.68 -11.83 -14.93
N GLY A 20 -9.15 -10.86 -15.70
CA GLY A 20 -9.01 -9.45 -15.34
C GLY A 20 -9.70 -9.19 -14.00
N VAL A 21 -8.97 -8.58 -13.07
CA VAL A 21 -9.49 -8.10 -11.80
C VAL A 21 -9.04 -6.66 -11.58
N SER A 22 -9.86 -5.84 -10.94
CA SER A 22 -9.55 -4.44 -10.58
C SER A 22 -8.99 -4.33 -9.16
N THR A 23 -9.41 -5.27 -8.29
CA THR A 23 -9.18 -5.19 -6.86
C THR A 23 -8.77 -6.54 -6.31
N LEU A 24 -7.83 -6.52 -5.37
CA LEU A 24 -7.48 -7.64 -4.53
C LEU A 24 -8.09 -7.43 -3.14
N ILE A 25 -8.93 -8.37 -2.70
CA ILE A 25 -9.35 -8.43 -1.29
C ILE A 25 -8.32 -9.27 -0.55
N LEU A 26 -7.64 -8.66 0.41
CA LEU A 26 -6.68 -9.32 1.28
C LEU A 26 -7.33 -9.57 2.64
N ALA A 27 -7.56 -10.84 2.96
CA ALA A 27 -8.15 -11.27 4.24
C ALA A 27 -7.15 -12.11 5.04
N LEU A 28 -6.79 -11.63 6.24
CA LEU A 28 -5.75 -12.16 7.10
C LEU A 28 -6.30 -12.44 8.49
N GLU A 29 -5.89 -13.55 9.09
CA GLU A 29 -6.24 -13.84 10.49
C GLU A 29 -5.58 -12.84 11.46
N LYS A 30 -4.44 -12.27 11.08
CA LYS A 30 -3.70 -11.26 11.85
C LYS A 30 -4.43 -9.93 11.86
N GLU A 31 -4.24 -9.14 12.91
CA GLU A 31 -4.61 -7.71 12.89
C GLU A 31 -3.52 -6.89 12.20
N TYR A 32 -3.87 -5.68 11.74
CA TYR A 32 -2.92 -4.75 11.09
C TYR A 32 -1.63 -4.53 11.90
N LYS A 33 -1.73 -4.36 13.23
CA LYS A 33 -0.58 -4.13 14.11
C LYS A 33 0.37 -5.33 14.20
N ASP A 34 -0.10 -6.52 13.86
CA ASP A 34 0.67 -7.77 13.98
C ASP A 34 1.41 -8.09 12.67
N LEU A 35 1.17 -7.34 11.58
CA LEU A 35 1.93 -7.45 10.34
C LEU A 35 3.34 -6.90 10.54
N THR A 36 4.34 -7.74 10.26
CA THR A 36 5.75 -7.43 10.56
C THR A 36 6.68 -7.82 9.43
N THR A 37 6.57 -9.05 8.93
CA THR A 37 7.47 -9.61 7.91
C THR A 37 6.78 -9.85 6.58
N GLU A 38 5.46 -9.75 6.53
CA GLU A 38 4.68 -10.03 5.33
C GLU A 38 4.98 -9.01 4.22
N THR A 39 5.23 -9.54 3.03
CA THR A 39 5.44 -8.76 1.81
C THR A 39 4.55 -9.28 0.69
N ILE A 40 4.25 -8.39 -0.26
CA ILE A 40 3.47 -8.67 -1.46
C ILE A 40 4.21 -8.20 -2.70
N ARG A 41 4.10 -8.99 -3.77
CA ARG A 41 4.40 -8.57 -5.14
C ARG A 41 3.19 -8.80 -6.01
N VAL A 42 2.83 -7.79 -6.81
CA VAL A 42 1.81 -7.86 -7.85
C VAL A 42 2.44 -7.40 -9.15
N GLU A 43 2.32 -8.21 -10.19
CA GLU A 43 2.78 -7.87 -11.54
C GLU A 43 1.83 -8.41 -12.60
N ILE A 44 1.88 -7.82 -13.78
CA ILE A 44 1.20 -8.31 -14.98
C ILE A 44 2.28 -8.83 -15.90
N GLU A 45 2.32 -10.15 -16.09
CA GLU A 45 3.14 -10.74 -17.13
C GLU A 45 2.39 -10.63 -18.46
N ARG A 46 3.02 -9.97 -19.44
CA ARG A 46 2.46 -9.80 -20.77
C ARG A 46 3.10 -10.79 -21.74
N ALA A 47 2.31 -11.34 -22.65
CA ALA A 47 2.78 -12.34 -23.60
C ALA A 47 3.91 -11.82 -24.53
N ASN A 48 3.95 -10.51 -24.74
CA ASN A 48 4.97 -9.81 -25.55
C ASN A 48 6.26 -9.47 -24.77
N GLY A 49 6.33 -9.81 -23.47
CA GLY A 49 7.49 -9.57 -22.61
C GLY A 49 7.56 -8.19 -21.98
N THR A 50 6.63 -7.25 -22.27
CA THR A 50 6.54 -5.97 -21.55
C THR A 50 5.76 -6.13 -20.25
N ASN A 51 6.37 -6.85 -19.30
CA ASN A 51 5.81 -7.04 -17.98
C ASN A 51 5.67 -5.71 -17.25
N PHE A 52 4.62 -5.61 -16.45
CA PHE A 52 4.35 -4.44 -15.63
C PHE A 52 4.33 -4.80 -14.16
N GLU A 53 5.19 -4.17 -13.37
CA GLU A 53 5.20 -4.33 -11.92
C GLU A 53 4.26 -3.31 -11.29
N ILE A 54 3.11 -3.78 -10.79
CA ILE A 54 2.19 -2.96 -10.00
C ILE A 54 2.90 -2.58 -8.70
N THR A 55 3.49 -3.54 -7.99
CA THR A 55 4.43 -3.25 -6.91
C THR A 55 5.85 -3.40 -7.45
N LYS A 56 6.68 -2.35 -7.40
CA LYS A 56 8.09 -2.43 -7.82
C LYS A 56 8.86 -3.33 -6.87
N GLY A 57 9.06 -4.59 -7.25
CA GLY A 57 9.59 -5.64 -6.38
C GLY A 57 8.65 -6.09 -5.25
N LEU A 58 9.23 -6.72 -4.22
CA LEU A 58 8.52 -7.11 -3.00
C LEU A 58 8.35 -5.89 -2.09
N MET A 59 7.10 -5.60 -1.72
CA MET A 59 6.72 -4.48 -0.87
C MET A 59 6.20 -4.97 0.47
N SER A 60 6.43 -4.21 1.55
CA SER A 60 5.75 -4.43 2.83
C SER A 60 4.23 -4.53 2.61
N LEU A 61 3.63 -5.64 3.03
CA LEU A 61 2.18 -5.83 2.92
C LEU A 61 1.46 -4.73 3.69
N LYS A 62 1.97 -4.40 4.87
CA LYS A 62 1.43 -3.33 5.72
C LYS A 62 1.34 -2.01 4.97
N ASP A 63 2.37 -1.67 4.20
CA ASP A 63 2.44 -0.39 3.50
C ASP A 63 1.59 -0.40 2.22
N PHE A 64 1.55 -1.54 1.52
CA PHE A 64 0.66 -1.74 0.37
C PHE A 64 -0.82 -1.56 0.76
N LEU A 65 -1.23 -2.11 1.91
CA LEU A 65 -2.58 -1.91 2.45
C LEU A 65 -2.89 -0.42 2.63
N LEU A 66 -2.00 0.31 3.30
CA LEU A 66 -2.22 1.75 3.54
C LEU A 66 -2.23 2.58 2.24
N ALA A 67 -1.38 2.23 1.27
CA ALA A 67 -1.32 2.96 0.01
C ALA A 67 -2.59 2.74 -0.85
N THR A 68 -3.26 1.61 -0.68
CA THR A 68 -4.45 1.24 -1.45
C THR A 68 -5.76 1.69 -0.81
N THR A 69 -5.80 1.90 0.51
CA THR A 69 -7.04 2.20 1.23
C THR A 69 -7.22 3.66 1.67
N TYR A 70 -6.19 4.51 1.52
CA TYR A 70 -6.28 5.89 1.99
C TYR A 70 -7.36 6.69 1.27
N GLY A 71 -8.31 7.25 2.05
CA GLY A 71 -9.40 8.07 1.52
C GLY A 71 -10.50 7.30 0.80
N GLU A 72 -10.43 5.96 0.82
CA GLU A 72 -11.38 5.05 0.17
C GLU A 72 -12.08 4.19 1.25
N ASP A 73 -11.78 2.90 1.29
CA ASP A 73 -12.33 1.94 2.26
C ASP A 73 -11.48 1.85 3.52
N ALA A 74 -12.13 1.78 4.68
CA ALA A 74 -11.45 1.43 5.93
C ALA A 74 -10.86 0.01 5.85
N LEU A 75 -9.73 -0.22 6.53
CA LEU A 75 -9.40 -1.59 6.93
C LEU A 75 -10.49 -2.09 7.89
N VAL A 76 -10.89 -3.36 7.78
CA VAL A 76 -11.95 -3.92 8.64
C VAL A 76 -11.58 -5.31 9.15
N SER A 77 -12.20 -5.76 10.23
CA SER A 77 -12.15 -7.16 10.65
C SER A 77 -13.40 -7.92 10.20
N ASP A 78 -13.26 -9.23 9.95
CA ASP A 78 -14.38 -10.16 9.71
C ASP A 78 -14.24 -11.37 10.65
N LEU A 79 -14.56 -11.14 11.93
CA LEU A 79 -14.53 -12.17 12.96
C LEU A 79 -15.41 -13.39 12.66
N PRO A 80 -16.63 -13.25 12.10
CA PRO A 80 -17.44 -14.40 11.70
C PRO A 80 -16.71 -15.36 10.75
N ARG A 81 -15.83 -14.86 9.88
CA ARG A 81 -14.99 -15.67 8.98
C ARG A 81 -13.58 -15.94 9.52
N GLY A 82 -13.28 -15.45 10.73
CA GLY A 82 -12.00 -15.62 11.42
C GLY A 82 -10.87 -14.79 10.80
N PHE A 83 -11.16 -13.58 10.33
CA PHE A 83 -10.16 -12.64 9.82
C PHE A 83 -10.06 -11.43 10.74
N GLY A 84 -8.86 -11.19 11.29
CA GLY A 84 -8.56 -9.99 12.07
C GLY A 84 -8.42 -8.74 11.20
N LEU A 85 -8.13 -8.93 9.91
CA LEU A 85 -7.94 -7.87 8.93
C LEU A 85 -8.46 -8.29 7.56
N VAL A 86 -9.21 -7.40 6.93
CA VAL A 86 -9.71 -7.47 5.57
C VAL A 86 -9.51 -6.08 4.96
N ALA A 87 -8.96 -6.06 3.74
CA ALA A 87 -8.71 -4.83 3.01
C ALA A 87 -9.13 -5.00 1.54
N THR A 88 -9.71 -3.95 0.99
CA THR A 88 -10.04 -3.81 -0.42
C THR A 88 -8.91 -3.03 -1.09
N CYS A 89 -8.07 -3.70 -1.87
CA CYS A 89 -6.88 -3.09 -2.45
C CYS A 89 -7.03 -2.95 -3.96
N GLU A 90 -7.38 -1.76 -4.43
CA GLU A 90 -7.46 -1.48 -5.86
C GLU A 90 -6.07 -1.53 -6.52
N ILE A 91 -6.01 -2.18 -7.68
CA ILE A 91 -4.80 -2.32 -8.49
C ILE A 91 -5.00 -1.81 -9.93
N ALA A 92 -6.21 -1.39 -10.28
CA ALA A 92 -6.54 -0.75 -11.55
C ALA A 92 -7.65 0.30 -11.40
N LEU A 93 -7.67 1.27 -12.31
CA LEU A 93 -8.59 2.41 -12.25
C LEU A 93 -9.76 2.23 -13.25
N ASN A 94 -11.00 2.36 -12.75
CA ASN A 94 -12.24 2.34 -13.54
C ASN A 94 -12.50 1.05 -14.34
N GLY A 95 -12.04 -0.10 -13.85
CA GLY A 95 -12.26 -1.38 -14.52
C GLY A 95 -11.28 -2.46 -14.10
N ALA A 96 -11.60 -3.69 -14.46
CA ALA A 96 -10.69 -4.83 -14.34
C ALA A 96 -9.48 -4.65 -15.28
N ILE A 97 -8.30 -5.11 -14.86
CA ILE A 97 -7.12 -5.09 -15.73
C ILE A 97 -7.43 -5.82 -17.04
N HIS A 98 -7.26 -5.14 -18.17
CA HIS A 98 -7.39 -5.75 -19.49
C HIS A 98 -6.24 -6.73 -19.71
N LEU A 99 -6.57 -8.02 -19.87
CA LEU A 99 -5.63 -9.08 -20.17
C LEU A 99 -5.81 -9.54 -21.62
N PHE A 100 -4.74 -9.45 -22.41
CA PHE A 100 -4.69 -10.05 -23.74
C PHE A 100 -4.46 -11.56 -23.64
N GLU A 101 -4.47 -12.24 -24.79
CA GLU A 101 -4.21 -13.67 -24.84
C GLU A 101 -2.85 -14.01 -24.20
N LYS A 102 -2.87 -14.91 -23.21
CA LYS A 102 -1.70 -15.36 -22.42
C LYS A 102 -1.13 -14.34 -21.44
N ASP A 103 -1.76 -13.19 -21.26
CA ASP A 103 -1.41 -12.32 -20.14
C ASP A 103 -1.89 -12.93 -18.82
N VAL A 104 -1.15 -12.69 -17.75
CA VAL A 104 -1.49 -13.19 -16.41
C VAL A 104 -1.12 -12.17 -15.34
N ILE A 105 -2.01 -11.94 -14.39
CA ILE A 105 -1.67 -11.20 -13.17
C ILE A 105 -1.03 -12.21 -12.22
N LYS A 106 0.17 -11.90 -11.73
CA LYS A 106 0.89 -12.71 -10.76
C LYS A 106 0.85 -12.02 -9.42
N VAL A 107 0.38 -12.75 -8.41
CA VAL A 107 0.40 -12.30 -7.01
C VAL A 107 1.30 -13.24 -6.23
N GLU A 108 2.21 -12.68 -5.44
CA GLU A 108 3.14 -13.42 -4.59
C GLU A 108 3.14 -12.79 -3.19
N LEU A 109 2.99 -13.62 -2.16
CA LEU A 109 3.16 -13.25 -0.77
C LEU A 109 4.36 -13.98 -0.17
N LYS A 110 5.18 -13.29 0.62
CA LYS A 110 6.31 -13.85 1.37
C LYS A 110 6.36 -13.37 2.80
N GLY A 111 7.12 -14.08 3.64
CA GLY A 111 7.29 -13.74 5.05
C GLY A 111 6.02 -13.97 5.87
N LEU A 112 5.20 -14.94 5.45
CA LEU A 112 3.95 -15.30 6.09
C LEU A 112 4.18 -16.06 7.40
N ASP A 113 3.31 -15.84 8.38
CA ASP A 113 3.26 -16.61 9.62
C ASP A 113 2.54 -17.95 9.35
N GLU A 114 3.27 -19.06 9.49
CA GLU A 114 2.73 -20.40 9.23
C GLU A 114 1.52 -20.75 10.11
N THR A 115 1.38 -20.11 11.27
CA THR A 115 0.24 -20.34 12.18
C THR A 115 -1.02 -19.60 11.75
N LYS A 116 -0.93 -18.71 10.75
CA LYS A 116 -1.99 -17.80 10.35
C LYS A 116 -2.57 -18.15 9.00
N LYS A 117 -3.87 -17.88 8.86
CA LYS A 117 -4.61 -18.03 7.60
C LYS A 117 -4.52 -16.75 6.79
N TYR A 118 -4.21 -16.90 5.50
CA TYR A 118 -4.18 -15.84 4.50
C TYR A 118 -5.11 -16.23 3.35
N GLN A 119 -5.94 -15.28 2.92
CA GLN A 119 -6.85 -15.43 1.80
C GLN A 119 -6.75 -14.21 0.88
N ILE A 120 -6.71 -14.47 -0.42
CA ILE A 120 -6.77 -13.43 -1.44
C ILE A 120 -7.95 -13.75 -2.36
N ASN A 121 -8.79 -12.75 -2.60
CA ASN A 121 -9.82 -12.81 -3.62
C ASN A 121 -9.60 -11.71 -4.65
N GLY A 122 -9.90 -11.98 -5.92
CA GLY A 122 -9.99 -10.95 -6.95
C GLY A 122 -11.46 -10.53 -7.18
N ILE A 123 -11.69 -9.25 -7.43
CA ILE A 123 -12.98 -8.72 -7.89
C ILE A 123 -12.92 -8.56 -9.41
N GLU A 124 -13.83 -9.24 -10.11
CA GLU A 124 -14.04 -9.06 -11.55
C GLU A 124 -14.97 -7.85 -11.76
N GLU A 125 -14.77 -7.11 -12.85
CA GLU A 125 -15.61 -5.97 -13.22
C GLU A 125 -16.12 -6.10 -14.66
N PRO A 126 -17.28 -5.49 -14.97
CA PRO A 126 -17.87 -5.56 -16.32
C PRO A 126 -17.08 -4.76 -17.37
N LEU A 127 -16.32 -3.75 -16.94
CA LEU A 127 -15.46 -2.95 -17.79
C LEU A 127 -14.01 -3.36 -17.59
N THR A 128 -13.20 -3.19 -18.63
CA THR A 128 -11.75 -3.39 -18.55
C THR A 128 -11.00 -2.09 -18.79
N THR A 129 -9.85 -1.94 -18.13
CA THR A 129 -8.97 -0.78 -18.21
C THR A 129 -7.53 -1.20 -18.50
N THR A 130 -6.76 -0.30 -19.10
CA THR A 130 -5.29 -0.41 -19.16
C THR A 130 -4.62 0.47 -18.11
N GLN A 131 -5.39 1.29 -17.39
CA GLN A 131 -4.88 2.17 -16.34
C GLN A 131 -4.71 1.38 -15.05
N ILE A 132 -3.48 1.34 -14.55
CA ILE A 132 -3.09 0.48 -13.44
C ILE A 132 -2.37 1.30 -12.38
N PHE A 133 -2.59 0.93 -11.12
CA PHE A 133 -1.82 1.54 -10.05
C PHE A 133 -0.38 1.02 -10.08
N SER A 134 0.56 1.87 -9.69
CA SER A 134 1.95 1.47 -9.44
C SER A 134 2.42 1.99 -8.09
N PHE A 135 3.18 1.16 -7.39
CA PHE A 135 3.64 1.39 -6.04
C PHE A 135 5.16 1.29 -5.99
N GLU A 136 5.82 2.33 -5.49
CA GLU A 136 7.27 2.42 -5.37
C GLU A 136 7.69 2.58 -3.92
N HIS A 137 8.68 1.78 -3.50
CA HIS A 137 9.36 1.97 -2.22
C HIS A 137 10.58 2.87 -2.38
N LYS A 138 10.69 3.84 -1.48
CA LYS A 138 11.88 4.68 -1.28
C LYS A 138 12.27 4.65 0.19
N SER A 139 13.53 4.94 0.47
CA SER A 139 14.01 5.00 1.86
C SER A 139 15.06 6.09 2.08
N MET A 140 15.08 6.57 3.31
CA MET A 140 16.13 7.40 3.90
C MET A 140 16.94 6.52 4.85
N GLY A 141 18.24 6.35 4.60
CA GLY A 141 19.09 5.46 5.41
C GLY A 141 19.28 5.95 6.84
N SER A 142 19.80 5.10 7.73
CA SER A 142 20.03 5.45 9.14
C SER A 142 20.97 6.66 9.31
N GLU A 143 21.95 6.79 8.43
CA GLU A 143 22.98 7.84 8.49
C GLU A 143 22.56 9.15 7.82
N ASP A 144 21.56 9.09 6.92
CA ASP A 144 21.02 10.26 6.24
C ASP A 144 20.33 11.17 7.27
N THR A 145 20.60 12.47 7.24
CA THR A 145 19.93 13.47 8.09
C THR A 145 19.03 14.42 7.31
N ASN A 146 19.25 14.52 5.99
CA ASN A 146 18.45 15.32 5.07
C ASN A 146 18.39 14.62 3.71
N LYS A 147 17.19 14.43 3.15
CA LYS A 147 17.02 13.77 1.85
C LYS A 147 15.80 14.26 1.10
N ASP A 148 16.00 14.48 -0.19
CA ASP A 148 14.96 14.84 -1.15
C ASP A 148 14.40 13.60 -1.85
N PHE A 149 13.07 13.55 -1.95
CA PHE A 149 12.33 12.54 -2.71
C PHE A 149 11.52 13.23 -3.80
N ASN A 150 11.84 12.96 -5.07
CA ASN A 150 10.94 13.32 -6.17
C ASN A 150 9.65 12.51 -6.04
N VAL A 151 8.52 13.21 -5.94
CA VAL A 151 7.18 12.61 -5.82
C VAL A 151 6.22 13.14 -6.88
N GLU A 152 6.73 13.85 -7.90
CA GLU A 152 5.93 14.34 -9.01
C GLU A 152 5.22 13.17 -9.71
N GLY A 153 3.91 13.33 -9.94
CA GLY A 153 3.05 12.32 -10.57
C GLY A 153 2.55 11.23 -9.63
N TYR A 154 2.93 11.23 -8.35
CA TYR A 154 2.36 10.36 -7.32
C TYR A 154 1.17 11.03 -6.64
N ASP A 155 0.19 10.24 -6.20
CA ASP A 155 -1.03 10.73 -5.55
C ASP A 155 -1.06 10.43 -4.05
N ILE A 156 -0.40 9.37 -3.59
CA ILE A 156 -0.29 8.99 -2.17
C ILE A 156 1.16 8.83 -1.74
N LEU A 157 1.45 9.27 -0.53
CA LEU A 157 2.62 8.90 0.26
C LEU A 157 2.17 8.15 1.53
N VAL A 158 2.73 6.96 1.77
CA VAL A 158 2.74 6.31 3.08
C VAL A 158 4.14 6.46 3.66
N LEU A 159 4.27 7.16 4.77
CA LEU A 159 5.54 7.48 5.41
C LEU A 159 5.65 6.82 6.80
N ASP A 160 6.82 6.32 7.15
CA ASP A 160 7.12 5.90 8.53
C ASP A 160 6.97 7.07 9.50
N LYS A 161 6.19 6.87 10.57
CA LYS A 161 6.07 7.83 11.66
C LYS A 161 7.04 7.46 12.77
N ASP A 162 8.07 8.28 12.94
CA ASP A 162 9.09 8.10 13.96
C ASP A 162 9.50 9.47 14.51
N ASP A 163 9.75 9.53 15.82
CA ASP A 163 10.09 10.77 16.54
C ASP A 163 11.45 11.37 16.10
N SER A 164 12.26 10.62 15.36
CA SER A 164 13.50 11.13 14.77
C SER A 164 13.28 12.15 13.65
N ILE A 165 12.10 12.18 13.02
CA ILE A 165 11.77 13.12 11.95
C ILE A 165 11.48 14.50 12.55
N GLU A 166 12.31 15.47 12.20
CA GLU A 166 12.23 16.83 12.75
C GLU A 166 11.39 17.77 11.89
N GLU A 167 11.44 17.60 10.57
CA GLU A 167 10.84 18.51 9.60
C GLU A 167 10.54 17.77 8.30
N ILE A 168 9.38 18.07 7.71
CA ILE A 168 9.01 17.63 6.36
C ILE A 168 8.65 18.86 5.53
N ASN A 169 9.31 19.03 4.39
CA ASN A 169 9.05 20.15 3.48
C ASN A 169 8.44 19.65 2.19
N TYR A 170 7.30 20.24 1.79
CA TYR A 170 6.66 19.99 0.51
C TYR A 170 7.00 21.11 -0.44
N SER A 171 7.58 20.77 -1.58
CA SER A 171 7.69 21.68 -2.72
C SER A 171 6.53 21.39 -3.67
N PHE A 172 5.77 22.42 -3.99
CA PHE A 172 4.62 22.35 -4.89
C PHE A 172 4.98 22.77 -6.31
N ASP A 173 4.20 22.32 -7.29
CA ASP A 173 4.36 22.65 -8.72
C ASP A 173 4.35 24.16 -9.04
N ASN A 174 3.68 24.94 -8.19
CA ASN A 174 3.63 26.40 -8.26
C ASN A 174 4.86 27.11 -7.67
N GLY A 175 5.89 26.35 -7.27
CA GLY A 175 7.14 26.84 -6.72
C GLY A 175 7.09 27.22 -5.23
N LYS A 176 5.94 27.05 -4.55
CA LYS A 176 5.87 27.27 -3.10
C LYS A 176 6.48 26.09 -2.35
N ILE A 177 7.16 26.41 -1.25
CA ILE A 177 7.65 25.43 -0.29
C ILE A 177 6.93 25.66 1.03
N VAL A 178 6.30 24.61 1.55
CA VAL A 178 5.62 24.64 2.84
C VAL A 178 6.28 23.64 3.76
N LYS A 179 6.55 24.09 4.98
CA LYS A 179 7.13 23.26 6.03
C LYS A 179 6.02 22.74 6.92
N TYR A 180 6.08 21.47 7.26
CA TYR A 180 5.17 20.83 8.19
C TYR A 180 5.93 20.10 9.28
N SER A 181 5.36 20.13 10.48
CA SER A 181 5.62 19.16 11.53
C SER A 181 4.90 17.84 11.24
N LEU A 182 5.38 16.74 11.82
CA LEU A 182 4.66 15.46 11.78
C LEU A 182 3.24 15.58 12.36
N PHE A 183 3.06 16.42 13.40
CA PHE A 183 1.74 16.63 14.00
C PHE A 183 0.75 17.25 13.03
N GLU A 184 1.14 18.28 12.28
CA GLU A 184 0.27 18.93 11.28
C GLU A 184 -0.12 17.95 10.16
N LEU A 185 0.85 17.18 9.67
CA LEU A 185 0.59 16.14 8.68
C LEU A 185 -0.33 15.06 9.24
N GLU A 186 -0.17 14.65 10.50
CA GLU A 186 -1.02 13.62 11.11
C GLU A 186 -2.46 14.09 11.26
N VAL A 187 -2.66 15.36 11.63
CA VAL A 187 -4.00 15.98 11.65
C VAL A 187 -4.58 16.05 10.24
N LEU A 188 -3.79 16.43 9.24
CA LEU A 188 -4.23 16.44 7.83
C LEU A 188 -4.67 15.05 7.38
N SER A 189 -3.86 14.03 7.66
CA SER A 189 -4.13 12.63 7.34
C SER A 189 -5.48 12.17 7.90
N LYS A 190 -5.68 12.38 9.21
CA LYS A 190 -6.92 12.06 9.93
C LYS A 190 -8.14 12.82 9.44
N SER A 191 -7.95 14.02 8.89
CA SER A 191 -9.06 14.84 8.40
C SER A 191 -9.65 14.32 7.10
N ILE A 192 -8.82 13.67 6.29
CA ILE A 192 -9.21 13.06 5.01
C ILE A 192 -9.80 11.66 5.27
N ASP A 193 -9.14 10.88 6.12
CA ASP A 193 -9.56 9.52 6.46
C ASP A 193 -9.78 9.36 7.97
N PRO A 194 -10.95 9.79 8.50
CA PRO A 194 -11.23 9.74 9.93
C PRO A 194 -11.52 8.32 10.45
N VAL A 195 -11.78 7.35 9.56
CA VAL A 195 -12.12 5.95 9.91
C VAL A 195 -11.19 5.01 9.15
N ALA A 196 -9.90 5.06 9.49
CA ALA A 196 -8.89 4.28 8.79
C ALA A 196 -8.93 2.76 9.09
N TYR A 197 -9.36 2.37 10.30
CA TYR A 197 -9.41 0.95 10.70
C TYR A 197 -10.53 0.64 11.70
N VAL A 198 -11.41 -0.30 11.36
CA VAL A 198 -12.40 -0.93 12.25
C VAL A 198 -11.86 -2.26 12.76
N LYS A 199 -11.49 -2.31 14.04
CA LYS A 199 -10.82 -3.46 14.66
C LYS A 199 -11.79 -4.58 15.02
N SER A 200 -11.20 -5.75 15.28
CA SER A 200 -11.86 -6.96 15.82
C SER A 200 -12.72 -6.69 17.06
N ASN A 201 -12.28 -5.79 17.93
CA ASN A 201 -12.99 -5.41 19.15
C ASN A 201 -14.07 -4.32 18.93
N ASN A 202 -14.44 -4.04 17.68
CA ASN A 202 -15.37 -2.98 17.25
C ASN A 202 -14.93 -1.54 17.59
N SER A 203 -13.67 -1.32 17.98
CA SER A 203 -13.13 0.03 18.12
C SER A 203 -12.66 0.57 16.77
N ILE A 204 -12.81 1.89 16.60
CA ILE A 204 -12.38 2.61 15.42
C ILE A 204 -11.04 3.29 15.73
N GLN A 205 -10.13 3.25 14.76
CA GLN A 205 -8.87 3.96 14.80
C GLN A 205 -8.77 4.87 13.58
N SER A 206 -8.52 6.16 13.81
CA SER A 206 -8.46 7.20 12.78
C SER A 206 -7.06 7.42 12.19
N SER A 207 -6.04 6.69 12.66
CA SER A 207 -4.65 6.83 12.22
C SER A 207 -3.81 5.64 12.64
N PHE A 208 -2.70 5.38 11.97
CA PHE A 208 -1.78 4.31 12.34
C PHE A 208 -0.65 4.81 13.26
N PRO A 209 -0.22 4.04 14.27
CA PRO A 209 0.77 4.52 15.24
C PRO A 209 2.16 4.74 14.65
N ASP A 210 2.52 3.96 13.64
CA ASP A 210 3.87 3.91 13.05
C ASP A 210 3.91 4.36 11.60
N LYS A 211 2.77 4.82 11.05
CA LYS A 211 2.62 5.22 9.65
C LYS A 211 1.72 6.43 9.53
N ILE A 212 1.98 7.23 8.51
CA ILE A 212 1.13 8.35 8.10
C ILE A 212 0.85 8.26 6.61
N GLN A 213 -0.41 8.41 6.21
CA GLN A 213 -0.85 8.44 4.82
C GLN A 213 -1.16 9.89 4.43
N LEU A 214 -0.60 10.36 3.32
CA LEU A 214 -0.66 11.76 2.91
C LEU A 214 -1.00 11.86 1.42
N PRO A 215 -1.90 12.78 1.02
CA PRO A 215 -2.11 13.08 -0.38
C PRO A 215 -0.93 13.90 -0.92
N LEU A 216 -0.57 13.66 -2.18
CA LEU A 216 0.52 14.34 -2.88
C LEU A 216 0.03 15.31 -3.96
N ILE A 217 -1.20 15.82 -3.82
CA ILE A 217 -1.82 16.73 -4.80
C ILE A 217 -0.91 17.94 -5.04
N ALA A 218 -0.45 18.09 -6.28
CA ALA A 218 0.46 19.15 -6.75
C ALA A 218 1.82 19.21 -6.02
N VAL A 219 2.21 18.16 -5.29
CA VAL A 219 3.52 18.05 -4.64
C VAL A 219 4.51 17.44 -5.63
N VAL A 220 5.62 18.13 -5.87
CA VAL A 220 6.68 17.64 -6.78
C VAL A 220 7.86 17.05 -6.00
N ASN A 221 8.09 17.51 -4.78
CA ASN A 221 9.18 17.03 -3.95
C ASN A 221 8.81 17.02 -2.46
N VAL A 222 9.23 15.95 -1.79
CA VAL A 222 9.20 15.83 -0.33
C VAL A 222 10.63 15.78 0.19
N ASN A 223 10.99 16.74 1.02
CA ASN A 223 12.25 16.76 1.73
C ASN A 223 12.01 16.35 3.18
N ILE A 224 12.83 15.43 3.70
CA ILE A 224 12.74 14.95 5.08
C ILE A 224 14.05 15.26 5.80
N ARG A 225 13.94 15.92 6.96
CA ARG A 225 15.04 16.08 7.92
C ARG A 225 14.81 15.18 9.14
N LYS A 226 15.83 14.43 9.53
CA LYS A 226 15.78 13.55 10.70
C LYS A 226 17.09 13.49 11.46
N THR A 227 17.01 13.05 12.71
CA THR A 227 18.18 12.59 13.48
C THR A 227 18.66 11.23 12.97
N GLN A 228 19.95 10.93 13.16
CA GLN A 228 20.54 9.67 12.73
C GLN A 228 20.03 8.48 13.55
N GLY A 229 20.18 7.27 13.01
CA GLY A 229 19.93 6.01 13.73
C GLY A 229 18.66 5.28 13.33
N LYS A 230 17.77 5.90 12.54
CA LYS A 230 16.55 5.27 12.01
C LYS A 230 16.51 5.32 10.49
N THR A 231 16.19 4.19 9.86
CA THR A 231 15.79 4.16 8.45
C THR A 231 14.32 4.56 8.38
N ILE A 232 13.99 5.48 7.47
CA ILE A 232 12.62 5.95 7.23
C ILE A 232 12.21 5.46 5.85
N ASN A 233 11.10 4.72 5.79
CA ASN A 233 10.55 4.18 4.56
C ASN A 233 9.38 5.02 4.06
N LEU A 234 9.25 5.06 2.74
CA LEU A 234 8.20 5.74 2.02
C LEU A 234 7.65 4.79 0.96
N ILE A 235 6.34 4.61 0.90
CA ILE A 235 5.66 4.04 -0.26
C ILE A 235 4.94 5.16 -0.99
N LEU A 236 5.15 5.22 -2.30
CA LEU A 236 4.47 6.15 -3.19
C LEU A 236 3.52 5.37 -4.09
N ARG A 237 2.30 5.88 -4.28
CA ARG A 237 1.33 5.37 -5.26
C ARG A 237 1.19 6.36 -6.41
N ASN A 238 1.11 5.84 -7.63
CA ASN A 238 0.60 6.56 -8.78
C ASN A 238 -0.31 5.65 -9.60
N HIS A 239 -0.91 6.19 -10.64
CA HIS A 239 -1.56 5.42 -11.70
C HIS A 239 -0.89 5.76 -13.03
N ILE A 240 -0.81 4.79 -13.93
CA ILE A 240 -0.21 4.93 -15.26
C ILE A 240 -1.12 4.39 -16.36
#